data_AF-A0A6I1ZR52-F1
#
_entry.id   AF-A0A6I1ZR52-F1
#
_cell.length_a   1.000
_cell.length_b   1.000
_cell.length_c   1.000
_cell.angle_alpha   90.00
_cell.angle_beta   90.00
_cell.angle_gamma   90.00
#
_symmetry.space_group_name_H-M   'P 1'
#
loop_
_entity.id
_entity.type
_entity.pdbx_description
1 polymer ?
#
loop_
_entity_poly.entity_id
_entity_poly.type
_entity_poly.pdbx_seq_one_letter_code
_entity_poly.pdbx_strand_id
1 'polypeptide(L)'
;MKILHFADLHLGVESYGHIDPATGLSSRLLDFLFALDQVVDYALENKVDLVLFCGDAYKTREPTQTQQREFAKRINRLSTNNV
;
A
#
# COMPACT_ATOMS: atom_id res chain seq x y z
N MET A 1 -10.45 -5.22 21.22
CA MET A 1 -9.48 -4.35 20.54
C MET A 1 -8.54 -5.21 19.73
N LYS A 2 -8.60 -5.10 18.41
CA LYS A 2 -7.73 -5.77 17.44
C LYS A 2 -6.83 -4.71 16.82
N ILE A 3 -5.53 -4.96 16.83
CA ILE A 3 -4.54 -4.08 16.22
C ILE A 3 -3.88 -4.86 15.08
N LEU A 4 -3.77 -4.23 13.91
CA LEU A 4 -2.95 -4.72 12.82
C LEU A 4 -1.70 -3.86 12.73
N HIS A 5 -0.53 -4.49 12.67
CA HIS A 5 0.76 -3.82 12.58
C HIS A 5 1.52 -4.30 11.36
N PHE A 6 2.03 -3.37 10.54
CA PHE A 6 2.88 -3.66 9.41
C PHE A 6 3.90 -2.53 9.16
N ALA A 7 4.93 -2.80 8.38
CA ALA A 7 5.98 -1.85 8.00
C ALA A 7 6.57 -2.25 6.64
N ASP A 8 7.56 -1.50 6.14
CA ASP A 8 8.44 -1.91 5.04
C ASP A 8 7.72 -2.19 3.71
N LEU A 9 6.88 -1.23 3.29
CA LEU A 9 6.18 -1.35 2.01
C LEU A 9 7.10 -1.06 0.81
N HIS A 10 8.08 -0.17 0.95
CA HIS A 10 9.06 0.19 -0.07
C HIS A 10 8.47 0.47 -1.47
N LEU A 11 7.37 1.23 -1.55
CA LEU A 11 6.76 1.61 -2.84
C LEU A 11 7.78 2.34 -3.73
N GLY A 12 7.86 1.90 -4.98
CA GLY A 12 8.86 2.37 -5.94
C GLY A 12 10.06 1.45 -6.11
N VAL A 13 10.12 0.29 -5.45
CA VAL A 13 11.00 -0.80 -5.88
C VAL A 13 10.49 -1.38 -7.19
N GLU A 14 11.28 -1.26 -8.24
CA GLU A 14 10.92 -1.74 -9.60
C GLU A 14 11.92 -2.77 -10.18
N SER A 15 12.84 -3.27 -9.35
CA SER A 15 13.85 -4.26 -9.76
C SER A 15 13.21 -5.48 -10.41
N TYR A 16 13.72 -5.86 -11.59
CA TYR A 16 13.24 -6.99 -12.39
C TYR A 16 11.76 -6.90 -12.81
N GLY A 17 11.15 -5.72 -12.71
CA GLY A 17 9.81 -5.44 -13.20
C GLY A 17 9.76 -5.24 -14.71
N HIS A 18 8.56 -5.38 -15.26
CA HIS A 18 8.23 -4.97 -16.63
C HIS A 18 7.07 -3.99 -16.60
N ILE A 19 6.85 -3.23 -17.66
CA ILE A 19 5.66 -2.38 -17.75
C ILE A 19 4.46 -3.25 -18.06
N ASP A 20 3.42 -3.16 -17.23
CA ASP A 20 2.13 -3.75 -17.51
C ASP A 20 1.45 -2.92 -18.63
N PRO A 21 1.15 -3.51 -19.80
CA PRO A 21 0.55 -2.80 -20.92
C PRO A 21 -0.87 -2.30 -20.64
N ALA A 22 -1.60 -2.89 -19.69
CA ALA A 22 -2.96 -2.48 -19.35
C ALA A 22 -3.00 -1.20 -18.50
N THR A 23 -2.02 -1.03 -17.60
CA THR A 23 -1.99 0.07 -16.63
C THR A 23 -0.92 1.12 -16.93
N GLY A 24 0.09 0.78 -17.72
CA GLY A 24 1.27 1.61 -17.97
C GLY A 24 2.19 1.74 -16.75
N LEU A 25 2.00 0.91 -15.72
CA LEU A 25 2.78 0.92 -14.48
C LEU A 25 3.78 -0.24 -14.45
N SER A 26 4.83 -0.10 -13.64
CA SER A 26 5.73 -1.21 -13.35
C SER A 26 4.95 -2.35 -12.67
N SER A 27 5.13 -3.57 -13.15
CA SER A 27 4.54 -4.78 -12.57
C SER A 27 4.89 -4.91 -11.08
N ARG A 28 6.09 -4.49 -10.69
CA ARG A 28 6.51 -4.49 -9.29
C ARG A 28 5.72 -3.50 -8.45
N LEU A 29 5.43 -2.30 -8.98
CA LEU A 29 4.58 -1.35 -8.27
C LEU A 29 3.20 -1.98 -8.02
N LEU A 30 2.64 -2.67 -9.02
CA LEU A 30 1.37 -3.38 -8.87
C LEU A 30 1.44 -4.48 -7.81
N ASP A 31 2.53 -5.26 -7.77
CA ASP A 31 2.72 -6.31 -6.77
C ASP A 31 2.70 -5.77 -5.33
N PHE A 32 3.39 -4.65 -5.07
CA PHE A 32 3.39 -4.02 -3.74
C PHE A 32 2.02 -3.39 -3.39
N LEU A 33 1.34 -2.79 -4.37
CA LEU A 33 0.00 -2.26 -4.16
C LEU A 33 -1.01 -3.38 -3.86
N PHE A 34 -0.91 -4.51 -4.54
CA PHE A 34 -1.73 -5.69 -4.28
C PHE A 34 -1.49 -6.26 -2.88
N ALA A 35 -0.22 -6.33 -2.44
CA ALA A 35 0.10 -6.74 -1.06
C ALA A 35 -0.50 -5.78 -0.01
N LEU A 36 -0.44 -4.47 -0.25
CA LEU A 36 -1.09 -3.49 0.62
C LEU A 36 -2.62 -3.63 0.59
N ASP A 37 -3.21 -3.91 -0.58
CA ASP A 37 -4.65 -4.16 -0.69
C ASP A 37 -5.08 -5.35 0.19
N GLN A 38 -4.31 -6.44 0.22
CA GLN A 38 -4.58 -7.57 1.12
C GLN A 38 -4.56 -7.17 2.60
N VAL A 39 -3.62 -6.31 3.02
CA VAL A 39 -3.55 -5.82 4.39
C VAL A 39 -4.78 -4.97 4.74
N VAL A 40 -5.18 -4.09 3.82
CA VAL A 40 -6.37 -3.23 3.98
C VAL A 40 -7.63 -4.07 4.04
N ASP A 41 -7.80 -4.99 3.10
CA ASP A 41 -8.97 -5.87 3.01
C ASP A 41 -9.09 -6.72 4.27
N TYR A 42 -7.98 -7.31 4.72
CA TYR A 42 -7.96 -8.06 5.97
C TYR A 42 -8.37 -7.20 7.17
N ALA A 43 -7.88 -5.95 7.26
CA ALA A 43 -8.24 -5.04 8.35
C ALA A 43 -9.75 -4.76 8.40
N LEU A 44 -10.34 -4.48 7.23
CA LEU A 44 -11.76 -4.18 7.08
C LEU A 44 -12.64 -5.41 7.36
N GLU A 45 -12.32 -6.55 6.75
CA GLU A 45 -13.06 -7.82 6.91
C GLU A 45 -13.06 -8.29 8.37
N ASN A 46 -11.93 -8.12 9.06
CA ASN A 46 -11.78 -8.58 10.44
C ASN A 46 -12.19 -7.54 11.49
N LYS A 47 -12.67 -6.36 11.07
CA LYS A 47 -13.04 -5.25 11.95
C LYS A 47 -11.91 -4.91 12.92
N VAL A 48 -10.74 -4.62 12.36
CA VAL A 48 -9.58 -4.12 13.12
C VAL A 48 -9.90 -2.73 13.65
N ASP A 49 -9.53 -2.46 14.91
CA ASP A 49 -9.82 -1.19 15.59
C ASP A 49 -8.71 -0.14 15.40
N LEU A 50 -7.49 -0.59 15.06
CA LEU A 50 -6.32 0.27 14.84
C LEU A 50 -5.35 -0.39 13.87
N VAL A 51 -4.91 0.36 12.87
CA VAL A 51 -3.80 -0.02 11.98
C VAL A 51 -2.56 0.80 12.30
N LEU A 52 -1.46 0.13 12.64
CA LEU A 52 -0.15 0.72 12.86
C LEU A 52 0.74 0.46 11.66
N PHE A 53 1.07 1.52 10.93
CA PHE A 53 2.05 1.48 9.86
C PHE A 53 3.37 2.08 10.35
N CYS A 54 4.39 1.23 10.50
CA CYS A 54 5.60 1.55 11.27
C CYS A 54 6.85 1.88 10.44
N GLY A 55 6.67 2.41 9.24
CA GLY A 55 7.75 3.04 8.48
C GLY A 55 8.07 2.39 7.14
N ASP A 56 9.01 3.01 6.42
CA ASP A 56 9.48 2.58 5.10
C ASP A 56 8.38 2.40 4.04
N ALA A 57 7.58 3.47 3.88
CA ALA A 57 6.52 3.54 2.88
C ALA A 57 7.04 3.53 1.45
N TYR A 58 8.14 4.24 1.22
CA TYR A 58 8.68 4.50 -0.10
C TYR A 58 10.13 4.06 -0.18
N LYS A 59 10.55 3.60 -1.35
CA LYS A 59 11.94 3.22 -1.61
C LYS A 59 12.90 4.41 -1.54
N THR A 60 12.43 5.59 -1.90
CA THR A 60 13.22 6.83 -1.94
C THR A 60 12.52 7.93 -1.15
N ARG A 61 13.26 9.00 -0.85
CA ARG A 61 12.71 10.19 -0.16
C ARG A 61 11.82 11.05 -1.07
N GLU A 62 11.81 10.77 -2.36
CA GLU A 62 11.08 11.53 -3.39
C GLU A 62 10.17 10.58 -4.18
N PRO A 63 9.08 10.09 -3.57
CA PRO A 63 8.14 9.21 -4.25
C PRO A 63 7.40 9.94 -5.36
N THR A 64 7.08 9.22 -6.43
CA THR A 64 6.34 9.80 -7.56
C THR A 64 4.90 10.12 -7.17
N GLN A 65 4.25 11.01 -7.92
CA GLN A 65 2.84 11.37 -7.70
C GLN A 65 1.92 10.15 -7.80
N THR A 66 2.25 9.20 -8.68
CA THR A 66 1.54 7.92 -8.77
C THR A 66 1.69 7.11 -7.49
N GLN A 67 2.91 6.93 -6.97
CA GLN A 67 3.15 6.18 -5.73
C GLN A 67 2.40 6.81 -4.54
N GLN A 68 2.47 8.14 -4.40
CA GLN A 68 1.77 8.87 -3.34
C GLN A 68 0.25 8.72 -3.44
N ARG A 69 -0.31 8.90 -4.64
CA ARG A 69 -1.75 8.75 -4.88
C ARG A 69 -2.22 7.33 -4.59
N GLU A 70 -1.51 6.32 -5.06
CA GLU A 70 -1.90 4.93 -4.89
C GLU A 70 -1.81 4.49 -3.41
N PHE A 71 -0.82 4.96 -2.67
CA PHE A 71 -0.75 4.77 -1.22
C PHE A 71 -1.93 5.46 -0.51
N ALA A 72 -2.15 6.75 -0.79
CA ALA A 72 -3.21 7.55 -0.16
C ALA A 72 -4.61 6.95 -0.38
N LYS A 73 -4.88 6.35 -1.55
CA LYS A 73 -6.14 5.64 -1.80
C LYS A 73 -6.39 4.52 -0.79
N ARG A 74 -5.38 3.70 -0.46
CA ARG A 74 -5.51 2.60 0.52
C ARG A 74 -5.71 3.12 1.93
N ILE A 75 -4.98 4.17 2.32
CA ILE A 75 -5.17 4.81 3.62
C ILE A 75 -6.56 5.41 3.75
N ASN A 76 -7.07 6.04 2.69
CA ASN A 76 -8.43 6.59 2.65
C ASN A 76 -9.49 5.49 2.83
N ARG A 77 -9.29 4.29 2.25
CA ARG A 77 -10.19 3.13 2.46
C ARG A 77 -10.28 2.76 3.94
N LEU A 78 -9.18 2.73 4.68
CA LEU A 78 -9.19 2.48 6.13
C LEU A 78 -9.93 3.59 6.88
N SER A 79 -9.53 4.84 6.66
CA SER A 79 -10.07 6.01 7.36
C SER A 79 -11.59 6.19 7.14
N THR A 80 -12.08 5.98 5.93
CA THR A 80 -13.52 6.10 5.61
C THR A 80 -14.37 4.97 6.18
N ASN A 81 -13.75 3.88 6.64
CA ASN A 81 -14.41 2.74 7.29
C ASN A 81 -14.20 2.71 8.81
N ASN A 82 -13.78 3.82 9.41
CA ASN A 82 -13.56 3.97 10.86
C ASN A 82 -12.48 3.02 11.43
N VAL A 83 -11.42 2.80 10.67
CA VAL A 83 -10.18 2.14 11.12
C VAL A 83 -9.06 3.17 11.27
#